data_AF-A0A7X6XFC6-F1
#
_entry.id   AF-A0A7X6XFC6-F1
#
_cell.length_a   1.000
_cell.length_b   1.000
_cell.length_c   1.000
_cell.angle_alpha   90.00
_cell.angle_beta   90.00
_cell.angle_gamma   90.00
#
_symmetry.space_group_name_H-M   'P 1'
#
loop_
_entity.id
_entity.type
_entity.pdbx_description
1 polymer ?
#
loop_
_entity_poly.entity_id
_entity_poly.type
_entity_poly.pdbx_seq_one_letter_code
_entity_poly.pdbx_strand_id
1 'polypeptide(L)'
;MKSFVAKTIHLRNGASEEKRAEIRDYFLKTWNVHEKLYTQLASDEVFYHRGDSLRHIILFYLGHTAAFFVNKLFLAKVINARVNPEFESIFAIGVDEMSWDDLDNNHYNWPKVEAVREYRNEVKDVILQIIDETPLYLPIEWDNPFYIVMMGIEHERIHLETSSVLIRQLPLDEVVSGKFGELCPDSGDAPKNEMLAVEGALMQMGKPVAHPLYGWDNEYGMHREEVADFKAAKYLTSNQEFLEFVNDGGYTTDSYWTEEGLNWRNFKEAKMPLFWRKEGDAYSLRLVADEIPMPWNWPVEVNYLEAKAFCNWKSEKTGNTYRLPTEAEWMRLYEYVGLSDQLEWGDKAPGNINLEHFSSPCPVDKFEQGKGFFDVIGNVWQWSETPITGFPGFKVHPMYDDFSTPTFDGKHNLIKGGSWISTGNEATKHSRYAFRRHFYQHAGFRMIESETPLKIENADYETDTEVAVSCEQNWGDKFTLSPSYFKELAIVVRTLLEGKPIKSLLDLNADTGRFAFEMALCYDKVTAIDFSARFIRIAIQLQEQGFMRYVMKDEGDLVFYRDVVLTHFGLGKNKENITFKQDNAQNLKPIYKGYDVIVAPNLLEELNNPK
;
A
#
# COMPACT_ATOMS: atom_id res chain seq x y z
N MET A 1 15.10 -25.18 3.56
CA MET A 1 14.64 -23.83 3.94
C MET A 1 15.23 -23.27 5.23
N LYS A 2 15.40 -24.06 6.30
CA LYS A 2 15.88 -23.56 7.61
C LYS A 2 17.12 -22.64 7.57
N SER A 3 18.09 -22.87 6.68
CA SER A 3 19.29 -22.03 6.53
C SER A 3 19.03 -20.64 5.94
N PHE A 4 17.86 -20.43 5.34
CA PHE A 4 17.45 -19.19 4.67
C PHE A 4 16.46 -18.36 5.49
N VAL A 5 15.84 -18.96 6.52
CA VAL A 5 14.91 -18.29 7.41
C VAL A 5 15.66 -17.20 8.19
N ALA A 6 15.12 -15.99 8.14
CA ALA A 6 15.63 -14.85 8.88
C ALA A 6 14.45 -14.07 9.48
N LYS A 7 14.60 -13.60 10.72
CA LYS A 7 13.65 -12.69 11.35
C LYS A 7 14.10 -11.26 11.13
N THR A 8 13.14 -10.35 10.99
CA THR A 8 13.41 -8.93 10.80
C THR A 8 14.21 -8.41 11.99
N ILE A 9 15.23 -7.60 11.69
CA ILE A 9 16.17 -7.10 12.67
C ILE A 9 15.56 -5.95 13.47
N HIS A 10 15.83 -5.92 14.78
CA HIS A 10 15.54 -4.76 15.62
C HIS A 10 16.57 -3.64 15.38
N LEU A 11 16.20 -2.53 14.75
CA LEU A 11 17.09 -1.48 14.26
C LEU A 11 17.54 -0.44 15.31
N ARG A 12 17.11 -0.56 16.56
CA ARG A 12 17.33 0.49 17.60
C ARG A 12 18.15 0.07 18.82
N ASN A 13 18.52 -1.20 18.95
CA ASN A 13 19.21 -1.73 20.13
C ASN A 13 20.42 -2.60 19.74
N GLY A 14 21.22 -2.99 20.73
CA GLY A 14 22.43 -3.79 20.56
C GLY A 14 23.71 -2.94 20.44
N ALA A 15 24.86 -3.60 20.35
CA ALA A 15 26.12 -2.94 20.02
C ALA A 15 26.29 -2.83 18.50
N SER A 16 27.05 -1.83 18.01
CA SER A 16 27.24 -1.63 16.57
C SER A 16 27.82 -2.85 15.85
N GLU A 17 28.76 -3.57 16.47
CA GLU A 17 29.39 -4.76 15.88
C GLU A 17 28.44 -5.97 15.84
N GLU A 18 27.64 -6.18 16.88
CA GLU A 18 26.57 -7.19 16.84
C GLU A 18 25.54 -6.85 15.76
N LYS A 19 25.12 -5.57 15.68
CA LYS A 19 24.17 -5.13 14.66
C LYS A 19 24.70 -5.35 13.25
N ARG A 20 25.99 -5.09 13.04
CA ARG A 20 26.66 -5.33 11.76
C ARG A 20 26.58 -6.81 11.39
N ALA A 21 26.89 -7.71 12.31
CA ALA A 21 26.82 -9.15 12.09
C ALA A 21 25.38 -9.62 11.78
N GLU A 22 24.38 -9.08 12.49
CA GLU A 22 22.96 -9.36 12.23
C GLU A 22 22.52 -8.91 10.82
N ILE A 23 22.86 -7.67 10.41
CA ILE A 23 22.56 -7.14 9.08
C ILE A 23 23.24 -7.98 8.00
N ARG A 24 24.50 -8.38 8.24
CA ARG A 24 25.25 -9.23 7.33
C ARG A 24 24.59 -10.59 7.12
N ASP A 25 24.16 -11.26 8.19
CA ASP A 25 23.46 -12.55 8.12
C ASP A 25 22.11 -12.40 7.40
N TYR A 26 21.37 -11.34 7.74
CA TYR A 26 20.07 -11.06 7.13
C TYR A 26 20.18 -10.77 5.62
N PHE A 27 21.17 -9.99 5.20
CA PHE A 27 21.49 -9.77 3.78
C PHE A 27 21.82 -11.08 3.08
N LEU A 28 22.77 -11.87 3.61
CA LEU A 28 23.19 -13.12 2.98
C LEU A 28 22.05 -14.13 2.87
N LYS A 29 21.20 -14.26 3.88
CA LYS A 29 20.03 -15.14 3.84
C LYS A 29 19.02 -14.69 2.79
N THR A 30 18.76 -13.38 2.70
CA THR A 30 17.88 -12.79 1.67
C THR A 30 18.41 -13.07 0.26
N TRP A 31 19.68 -12.73 0.03
CA TRP A 31 20.34 -12.93 -1.25
C TRP A 31 20.29 -14.41 -1.68
N ASN A 32 20.63 -15.32 -0.76
CA ASN A 32 20.71 -16.74 -1.09
C ASN A 32 19.33 -17.39 -1.26
N VAL A 33 18.28 -16.92 -0.57
CA VAL A 33 16.93 -17.45 -0.78
C VAL A 33 16.34 -16.98 -2.10
N HIS A 34 16.62 -15.74 -2.50
CA HIS A 34 16.28 -15.22 -3.82
C HIS A 34 16.96 -16.04 -4.92
N GLU A 35 18.27 -16.30 -4.82
CA GLU A 35 18.98 -17.21 -5.75
C GLU A 35 18.37 -18.62 -5.77
N LYS A 36 18.00 -19.15 -4.60
CA LYS A 36 17.41 -20.49 -4.49
C LYS A 36 16.11 -20.59 -5.29
N LEU A 37 15.29 -19.54 -5.31
CA LEU A 37 14.02 -19.54 -6.04
C LEU A 37 14.21 -19.86 -7.53
N TYR A 38 15.20 -19.23 -8.18
CA TYR A 38 15.47 -19.43 -9.60
C TYR A 38 16.09 -20.79 -9.94
N THR A 39 16.53 -21.57 -8.94
CA THR A 39 16.98 -22.96 -9.17
C THR A 39 15.84 -23.90 -9.58
N GLN A 40 14.60 -23.41 -9.56
CA GLN A 40 13.44 -24.09 -10.11
C GLN A 40 13.31 -23.95 -11.63
N LEU A 41 14.03 -23.05 -12.30
CA LEU A 41 13.93 -22.93 -13.76
C LEU A 41 14.65 -24.09 -14.44
N ALA A 42 14.06 -24.64 -15.50
CA ALA A 42 14.59 -25.81 -16.19
C ALA A 42 15.89 -25.54 -16.97
N SER A 43 16.09 -24.31 -17.44
CA SER A 43 17.32 -23.89 -18.14
C SER A 43 17.45 -22.36 -18.17
N ASP A 44 18.61 -21.87 -18.61
CA ASP A 44 18.87 -20.43 -18.80
C ASP A 44 17.93 -19.79 -19.82
N GLU A 45 17.42 -20.53 -20.80
CA GLU A 45 16.49 -20.01 -21.81
C GLU A 45 15.18 -19.49 -21.17
N VAL A 46 14.73 -20.15 -20.10
CA VAL A 46 13.49 -19.80 -19.39
C VAL A 46 13.57 -18.42 -18.74
N PHE A 47 14.78 -17.91 -18.46
CA PHE A 47 14.91 -16.54 -17.95
C PHE A 47 14.41 -15.48 -18.94
N TYR A 48 14.37 -15.79 -20.24
CA TYR A 48 13.88 -14.88 -21.28
C TYR A 48 12.38 -14.98 -21.52
N HIS A 49 11.68 -15.85 -20.79
CA HIS A 49 10.24 -16.01 -20.88
C HIS A 49 9.51 -15.07 -19.91
N ARG A 50 8.22 -14.83 -20.19
CA ARG A 50 7.32 -14.07 -19.30
C ARG A 50 6.32 -15.02 -18.65
N GLY A 51 6.17 -14.91 -17.33
CA GLY A 51 5.06 -15.56 -16.62
C GLY A 51 3.70 -14.89 -16.90
N ASP A 52 3.69 -13.57 -17.04
CA ASP A 52 2.50 -12.78 -17.41
C ASP A 52 2.86 -11.77 -18.51
N SER A 53 1.97 -11.60 -19.48
CA SER A 53 2.09 -10.61 -20.56
C SER A 53 2.29 -9.16 -20.09
N LEU A 54 1.75 -8.79 -18.93
CA LEU A 54 1.82 -7.45 -18.32
C LEU A 54 3.05 -7.27 -17.41
N ARG A 55 4.05 -8.16 -17.56
CA ARG A 55 5.24 -8.22 -16.72
C ARG A 55 6.50 -8.40 -17.57
N HIS A 56 7.64 -8.06 -17.01
CA HIS A 56 8.93 -8.30 -17.66
C HIS A 56 9.28 -9.79 -17.70
N ILE A 57 10.32 -10.14 -18.45
CA ILE A 57 10.89 -11.49 -18.47
C ILE A 57 11.50 -11.84 -17.11
N ILE A 58 11.65 -13.13 -16.80
CA ILE A 58 12.18 -13.57 -15.50
C ILE A 58 13.61 -13.05 -15.22
N LEU A 59 14.44 -12.87 -16.26
CA LEU A 59 15.80 -12.31 -16.15
C LEU A 59 15.80 -10.90 -15.54
N PHE A 60 14.77 -10.10 -15.82
CA PHE A 60 14.64 -8.76 -15.27
C PHE A 60 14.62 -8.81 -13.74
N TYR A 61 13.79 -9.67 -13.16
CA TYR A 61 13.66 -9.79 -11.70
C TYR A 61 14.94 -10.30 -11.03
N LEU A 62 15.73 -11.13 -11.73
CA LEU A 62 17.05 -11.55 -11.26
C LEU A 62 18.01 -10.34 -11.20
N GLY A 63 18.12 -9.54 -12.26
CA GLY A 63 19.04 -8.39 -12.31
C GLY A 63 18.57 -7.19 -11.48
N HIS A 64 17.26 -6.96 -11.41
CA HIS A 64 16.62 -5.79 -10.83
C HIS A 64 16.95 -5.59 -9.36
N THR A 65 16.94 -6.64 -8.54
CA THR A 65 17.21 -6.47 -7.10
C THR A 65 18.63 -5.97 -6.83
N ALA A 66 19.63 -6.43 -7.61
CA ALA A 66 21.01 -5.94 -7.52
C ALA A 66 21.15 -4.52 -8.06
N ALA A 67 20.52 -4.20 -9.19
CA ALA A 67 20.49 -2.85 -9.74
C ALA A 67 19.84 -1.84 -8.77
N PHE A 68 18.77 -2.26 -8.09
CA PHE A 68 18.10 -1.46 -7.07
C PHE A 68 19.05 -1.07 -5.94
N PHE A 69 19.78 -2.04 -5.36
CA PHE A 69 20.81 -1.76 -4.34
C PHE A 69 21.80 -0.69 -4.82
N VAL A 70 22.40 -0.89 -6.00
CA VAL A 70 23.40 0.04 -6.54
C VAL A 70 22.81 1.42 -6.76
N ASN A 71 21.63 1.51 -7.37
CA ASN A 71 20.95 2.78 -7.65
C ASN A 71 20.66 3.57 -6.37
N LYS A 72 20.11 2.91 -5.33
CA LYS A 72 19.78 3.57 -4.07
C LYS A 72 21.02 3.93 -3.25
N LEU A 73 22.04 3.06 -3.21
CA LEU A 73 23.32 3.34 -2.55
C LEU A 73 24.08 4.49 -3.23
N PHE A 74 24.02 4.57 -4.56
CA PHE A 74 24.61 5.67 -5.33
C PHE A 74 23.87 6.99 -5.08
N LEU A 75 22.53 6.98 -5.12
CA LEU A 75 21.70 8.15 -4.82
C LEU A 75 21.95 8.68 -3.40
N ALA A 76 22.04 7.78 -2.43
CA ALA A 76 22.36 8.09 -1.03
C ALA A 76 23.83 8.46 -0.80
N LYS A 77 24.68 8.43 -1.85
CA LYS A 77 26.12 8.71 -1.80
C LYS A 77 26.90 7.81 -0.84
N VAL A 78 26.41 6.59 -0.62
CA VAL A 78 27.13 5.55 0.12
C VAL A 78 28.24 4.96 -0.73
N ILE A 79 28.00 4.86 -2.04
CA ILE A 79 29.02 4.57 -3.05
C ILE A 79 29.19 5.77 -3.98
N ASN A 80 30.38 5.90 -4.57
CA ASN A 80 30.74 6.99 -5.48
C ASN A 80 30.86 6.55 -6.95
N ALA A 81 30.74 5.26 -7.21
CA ALA A 81 30.82 4.66 -8.54
C ALA A 81 29.75 3.57 -8.68
N ARG A 82 29.25 3.44 -9.90
CA ARG A 82 28.37 2.36 -10.34
C ARG A 82 29.19 1.08 -10.59
N VAL A 83 28.57 -0.08 -10.43
CA VAL A 83 29.21 -1.38 -10.67
C VAL A 83 29.15 -1.71 -12.16
N ASN A 84 27.97 -1.61 -12.76
CA ASN A 84 27.74 -1.78 -14.19
C ASN A 84 26.61 -0.83 -14.64
N PRO A 85 26.93 0.39 -15.13
CA PRO A 85 25.93 1.38 -15.53
C PRO A 85 24.94 0.91 -16.59
N GLU A 86 25.36 0.00 -17.49
CA GLU A 86 24.48 -0.53 -18.54
C GLU A 86 23.41 -1.43 -17.92
N PHE A 87 23.80 -2.38 -17.07
CA PHE A 87 22.85 -3.28 -16.40
C PHE A 87 21.96 -2.52 -15.43
N GLU A 88 22.53 -1.58 -14.68
CA GLU A 88 21.78 -0.72 -13.77
C GLU A 88 20.73 0.11 -14.49
N SER A 89 20.96 0.46 -15.77
CA SER A 89 19.96 1.12 -16.61
C SER A 89 18.91 0.15 -17.15
N ILE A 90 19.32 -1.03 -17.64
CA ILE A 90 18.42 -2.06 -18.18
C ILE A 90 17.42 -2.53 -17.11
N PHE A 91 17.87 -2.65 -15.86
CA PHE A 91 17.06 -3.15 -14.76
C PHE A 91 16.53 -2.06 -13.81
N ALA A 92 16.62 -0.76 -14.15
CA ALA A 92 16.23 0.35 -13.26
C ALA A 92 14.72 0.59 -13.15
N ILE A 93 13.92 0.16 -14.13
CA ILE A 93 12.52 0.57 -14.27
C ILE A 93 11.65 -0.08 -13.16
N GLY A 94 10.52 0.58 -12.87
CA GLY A 94 9.47 0.03 -12.02
C GLY A 94 8.89 -1.29 -12.54
N VAL A 95 8.13 -1.96 -11.69
CA VAL A 95 7.62 -3.32 -11.95
C VAL A 95 6.08 -3.35 -12.00
N ASP A 96 5.47 -2.22 -11.65
CA ASP A 96 4.01 -2.07 -11.57
C ASP A 96 3.46 -1.53 -12.89
N GLU A 97 2.22 -1.87 -13.22
CA GLU A 97 1.58 -1.45 -14.47
C GLU A 97 1.32 0.07 -14.47
N MET A 98 2.35 0.82 -14.85
CA MET A 98 2.36 2.26 -15.00
C MET A 98 2.41 2.61 -16.48
N SER A 99 1.78 3.73 -16.86
CA SER A 99 1.66 4.12 -18.27
C SER A 99 3.00 4.44 -18.95
N TRP A 100 4.09 4.55 -18.18
CA TRP A 100 5.44 4.80 -18.67
C TRP A 100 6.34 3.56 -18.66
N ASP A 101 5.84 2.40 -18.23
CA ASP A 101 6.61 1.15 -18.26
C ASP A 101 6.71 0.64 -19.70
N ASP A 102 7.94 0.58 -20.22
CA ASP A 102 8.20 0.03 -21.55
C ASP A 102 8.25 -1.50 -21.49
N LEU A 103 7.10 -2.13 -21.73
CA LEU A 103 7.01 -3.59 -21.86
C LEU A 103 7.32 -4.07 -23.30
N ASP A 104 7.77 -3.21 -24.21
CA ASP A 104 8.16 -3.60 -25.57
C ASP A 104 9.57 -4.19 -25.58
N ASN A 105 9.65 -5.52 -25.76
CA ASN A 105 10.93 -6.23 -25.85
C ASN A 105 11.81 -5.77 -27.01
N ASN A 106 11.27 -5.11 -28.04
CA ASN A 106 12.06 -4.64 -29.18
C ASN A 106 13.05 -3.52 -28.80
N HIS A 107 12.92 -2.93 -27.62
CA HIS A 107 13.81 -1.90 -27.11
C HIS A 107 14.87 -2.39 -26.12
N TYR A 108 14.88 -3.70 -25.77
CA TYR A 108 15.82 -4.25 -24.78
C TYR A 108 16.88 -5.15 -25.42
N ASN A 109 18.14 -4.85 -25.12
CA ASN A 109 19.27 -5.74 -25.39
C ASN A 109 19.57 -6.58 -24.13
N TRP A 110 18.75 -7.59 -23.86
CA TRP A 110 18.87 -8.39 -22.65
C TRP A 110 20.24 -9.11 -22.56
N PRO A 111 20.97 -8.97 -21.44
CA PRO A 111 22.26 -9.63 -21.26
C PRO A 111 22.12 -11.16 -21.13
N LYS A 112 23.26 -11.86 -21.23
CA LYS A 112 23.32 -13.29 -20.93
C LYS A 112 23.05 -13.55 -19.44
N VAL A 113 22.34 -14.63 -19.11
CA VAL A 113 22.06 -15.04 -17.72
C VAL A 113 23.34 -15.08 -16.88
N GLU A 114 24.41 -15.71 -17.39
CA GLU A 114 25.69 -15.78 -16.68
C GLU A 114 26.28 -14.38 -16.37
N ALA A 115 26.20 -13.45 -17.32
CA ALA A 115 26.69 -12.08 -17.10
C ALA A 115 25.88 -11.35 -16.01
N VAL A 116 24.56 -11.59 -15.93
CA VAL A 116 23.71 -11.05 -14.85
C VAL A 116 24.09 -11.67 -13.51
N ARG A 117 24.44 -12.97 -13.47
CA ARG A 117 24.93 -13.63 -12.24
C ARG A 117 26.29 -13.10 -11.80
N GLU A 118 27.22 -12.88 -12.74
CA GLU A 118 28.50 -12.23 -12.48
C GLU A 118 28.30 -10.83 -11.89
N TYR A 119 27.47 -10.00 -12.54
CA TYR A 119 27.09 -8.68 -12.03
C TYR A 119 26.51 -8.73 -10.62
N ARG A 120 25.58 -9.65 -10.37
CA ARG A 120 25.01 -9.88 -9.04
C ARG A 120 26.09 -10.21 -8.01
N ASN A 121 27.05 -11.06 -8.34
CA ASN A 121 28.16 -11.39 -7.43
C ASN A 121 29.04 -10.16 -7.13
N GLU A 122 29.35 -9.34 -8.13
CA GLU A 122 30.10 -8.09 -7.92
C GLU A 122 29.34 -7.11 -7.01
N VAL A 123 28.03 -6.94 -7.23
CA VAL A 123 27.18 -6.10 -6.39
C VAL A 123 27.11 -6.65 -4.96
N LYS A 124 27.00 -7.97 -4.80
CA LYS A 124 27.03 -8.62 -3.49
C LYS A 124 28.32 -8.29 -2.74
N ASP A 125 29.47 -8.38 -3.40
CA ASP A 125 30.77 -8.06 -2.78
C ASP A 125 30.83 -6.58 -2.36
N VAL A 126 30.32 -5.66 -3.19
CA VAL A 126 30.20 -4.23 -2.83
C VAL A 126 29.32 -4.03 -1.60
N ILE A 127 28.15 -4.66 -1.53
CA ILE A 127 27.24 -4.55 -0.38
C ILE A 127 27.89 -5.12 0.88
N LEU A 128 28.59 -6.25 0.78
CA LEU A 128 29.31 -6.83 1.89
C LEU A 128 30.42 -5.92 2.38
N GLN A 129 31.16 -5.29 1.49
CA GLN A 129 32.17 -4.30 1.85
C GLN A 129 31.54 -3.10 2.59
N ILE A 130 30.40 -2.59 2.11
CA ILE A 130 29.66 -1.51 2.79
C ILE A 130 29.24 -1.95 4.20
N ILE A 131 28.67 -3.15 4.33
CA ILE A 131 28.25 -3.71 5.61
C ILE A 131 29.45 -3.91 6.53
N ASP A 132 30.63 -4.28 6.02
CA ASP A 132 31.78 -4.59 6.86
C ASP A 132 32.58 -3.32 7.25
N GLU A 133 32.63 -2.29 6.38
CA GLU A 133 33.55 -1.14 6.54
C GLU A 133 32.86 0.18 6.96
N THR A 134 31.57 0.37 6.65
CA THR A 134 30.88 1.65 6.93
C THR A 134 30.64 1.82 8.43
N PRO A 135 30.89 3.00 9.03
CA PRO A 135 30.52 3.25 10.42
C PRO A 135 29.03 3.04 10.67
N LEU A 136 28.69 2.21 11.66
CA LEU A 136 27.32 1.88 12.04
C LEU A 136 27.00 2.51 13.40
N TYR A 137 25.99 3.37 13.41
CA TYR A 137 25.45 3.98 14.63
C TYR A 137 23.97 3.62 14.79
N LEU A 138 23.54 3.50 16.05
CA LEU A 138 22.15 3.23 16.41
C LEU A 138 21.50 4.50 16.97
N PRO A 139 20.18 4.70 16.75
CA PRO A 139 19.29 3.87 15.93
C PRO A 139 19.56 4.00 14.42
N ILE A 140 19.17 2.97 13.64
CA ILE A 140 19.17 3.04 12.18
C ILE A 140 17.84 3.65 11.73
N GLU A 141 17.86 4.92 11.31
CA GLU A 141 16.72 5.72 10.84
C GLU A 141 16.95 6.19 9.39
N TRP A 142 16.01 6.92 8.77
CA TRP A 142 16.05 7.26 7.33
C TRP A 142 17.31 7.99 6.87
N ASP A 143 17.95 8.76 7.75
CA ASP A 143 19.19 9.49 7.48
C ASP A 143 20.46 8.64 7.66
N ASN A 144 20.32 7.40 8.13
CA ASN A 144 21.41 6.46 8.34
C ASN A 144 21.67 5.64 7.06
N PRO A 145 22.93 5.54 6.57
CA PRO A 145 23.29 4.72 5.40
C PRO A 145 22.81 3.27 5.48
N PHE A 146 22.79 2.67 6.68
CA PHE A 146 22.33 1.29 6.86
C PHE A 146 20.81 1.15 6.66
N TYR A 147 20.03 2.23 6.71
CA TYR A 147 18.61 2.18 6.34
C TYR A 147 18.44 1.91 4.84
N ILE A 148 19.37 2.39 4.00
CA ILE A 148 19.38 2.12 2.55
C ILE A 148 19.82 0.68 2.26
N VAL A 149 20.75 0.14 3.05
CA VAL A 149 21.08 -1.29 2.99
C VAL A 149 19.86 -2.14 3.36
N MET A 150 19.16 -1.80 4.45
CA MET A 150 17.91 -2.48 4.83
C MET A 150 16.83 -2.34 3.76
N MET A 151 16.70 -1.15 3.15
CA MET A 151 15.76 -0.92 2.03
C MET A 151 16.01 -1.88 0.87
N GLY A 152 17.27 -2.05 0.45
CA GLY A 152 17.58 -3.01 -0.61
C GLY A 152 17.30 -4.46 -0.20
N ILE A 153 17.55 -4.82 1.07
CA ILE A 153 17.24 -6.17 1.57
C ILE A 153 15.73 -6.43 1.53
N GLU A 154 14.92 -5.52 2.07
CA GLU A 154 13.46 -5.66 2.10
C GLU A 154 12.87 -5.59 0.68
N HIS A 155 13.45 -4.79 -0.21
CA HIS A 155 13.08 -4.78 -1.62
C HIS A 155 13.35 -6.12 -2.32
N GLU A 156 14.50 -6.76 -2.08
CA GLU A 156 14.77 -8.10 -2.62
C GLU A 156 13.79 -9.16 -2.08
N ARG A 157 13.23 -8.98 -0.87
CA ARG A 157 12.19 -9.85 -0.30
C ARG A 157 10.84 -9.69 -1.02
N ILE A 158 10.44 -8.45 -1.36
CA ILE A 158 9.29 -8.20 -2.24
C ILE A 158 9.44 -8.94 -3.56
N HIS A 159 10.65 -8.91 -4.11
CA HIS A 159 10.97 -9.58 -5.36
C HIS A 159 11.10 -11.10 -5.25
N LEU A 160 11.41 -11.66 -4.07
CA LEU A 160 11.31 -13.09 -3.81
C LEU A 160 9.86 -13.56 -4.01
N GLU A 161 8.90 -12.88 -3.37
CA GLU A 161 7.48 -13.21 -3.51
C GLU A 161 6.98 -12.96 -4.94
N THR A 162 7.23 -11.77 -5.50
CA THR A 162 6.80 -11.43 -6.87
C THR A 162 7.32 -12.43 -7.91
N SER A 163 8.61 -12.77 -7.83
CA SER A 163 9.20 -13.72 -8.78
C SER A 163 8.61 -15.11 -8.64
N SER A 164 8.25 -15.54 -7.43
CA SER A 164 7.65 -16.87 -7.21
C SER A 164 6.29 -17.00 -7.90
N VAL A 165 5.49 -15.92 -7.92
CA VAL A 165 4.20 -15.89 -8.62
C VAL A 165 4.40 -15.88 -10.14
N LEU A 166 5.41 -15.19 -10.65
CA LEU A 166 5.71 -15.18 -12.09
C LEU A 166 6.23 -16.53 -12.57
N ILE A 167 7.12 -17.17 -11.80
CA ILE A 167 7.60 -18.52 -12.08
C ILE A 167 6.43 -19.53 -12.07
N ARG A 168 5.49 -19.40 -11.13
CA ARG A 168 4.28 -20.25 -11.07
C ARG A 168 3.43 -20.18 -12.35
N GLN A 169 3.43 -19.02 -13.01
CA GLN A 169 2.67 -18.79 -14.25
C GLN A 169 3.37 -19.29 -15.51
N LEU A 170 4.65 -19.67 -15.44
CA LEU A 170 5.32 -20.37 -16.53
C LEU A 170 4.71 -21.76 -16.77
N PRO A 171 4.84 -22.31 -17.99
CA PRO A 171 4.54 -23.71 -18.28
C PRO A 171 5.22 -24.68 -17.30
N LEU A 172 4.56 -25.81 -17.01
CA LEU A 172 5.04 -26.78 -16.03
C LEU A 172 6.35 -27.46 -16.47
N ASP A 173 6.59 -27.60 -17.78
CA ASP A 173 7.82 -28.17 -18.36
C ASP A 173 9.01 -27.19 -18.37
N GLU A 174 8.79 -25.92 -18.04
CA GLU A 174 9.84 -24.90 -17.88
C GLU A 174 10.36 -24.80 -16.43
N VAL A 175 9.79 -25.57 -15.51
CA VAL A 175 10.15 -25.58 -14.09
C VAL A 175 10.46 -26.98 -13.57
N VAL A 176 11.21 -27.04 -12.47
CA VAL A 176 11.74 -28.26 -11.84
C VAL A 176 11.31 -28.30 -10.38
N SER A 177 10.54 -29.33 -10.04
CA SER A 177 10.01 -29.56 -8.69
C SER A 177 11.09 -29.88 -7.66
N GLY A 178 10.73 -29.72 -6.38
CA GLY A 178 11.57 -30.12 -5.23
C GLY A 178 12.84 -29.27 -5.03
N LYS A 179 12.96 -28.13 -5.71
CA LYS A 179 14.12 -27.24 -5.59
C LYS A 179 13.95 -26.16 -4.53
N PHE A 180 12.73 -25.81 -4.13
CA PHE A 180 12.44 -24.69 -3.22
C PHE A 180 11.60 -25.14 -2.02
N GLY A 181 12.26 -25.80 -1.07
CA GLY A 181 11.66 -26.18 0.20
C GLY A 181 10.68 -27.35 0.14
N GLU A 182 9.94 -27.54 1.22
CA GLU A 182 9.02 -28.66 1.40
C GLU A 182 7.58 -28.16 1.25
N LEU A 183 6.80 -28.83 0.40
CA LEU A 183 5.37 -28.58 0.24
C LEU A 183 4.61 -29.16 1.44
N CYS A 184 3.45 -28.59 1.76
CA CYS A 184 2.56 -29.19 2.75
C CYS A 184 2.02 -30.52 2.20
N PRO A 185 2.17 -31.65 2.92
CA PRO A 185 1.67 -32.95 2.46
C PRO A 185 0.18 -33.15 2.74
N ASP A 186 -0.40 -32.33 3.62
CA ASP A 186 -1.76 -32.53 4.12
C ASP A 186 -2.77 -31.91 3.17
N SER A 187 -3.75 -32.70 2.74
CA SER A 187 -4.90 -32.24 1.93
C SER A 187 -6.13 -33.09 2.23
N GLY A 188 -7.30 -32.55 1.96
CA GLY A 188 -8.59 -33.21 2.20
C GLY A 188 -9.77 -32.29 1.95
N ASP A 189 -10.94 -32.70 2.44
CA ASP A 189 -12.15 -31.88 2.38
C ASP A 189 -12.05 -30.67 3.31
N ALA A 190 -12.55 -29.52 2.86
CA ALA A 190 -12.54 -28.29 3.62
C ALA A 190 -13.47 -28.38 4.85
N PRO A 191 -13.07 -27.79 5.98
CA PRO A 191 -13.98 -27.58 7.10
C PRO A 191 -15.09 -26.61 6.69
N LYS A 192 -16.24 -26.71 7.35
CA LYS A 192 -17.30 -25.71 7.19
C LYS A 192 -16.82 -24.37 7.75
N ASN A 193 -16.89 -23.31 6.94
CA ASN A 193 -16.50 -21.98 7.38
C ASN A 193 -17.63 -21.29 8.15
N GLU A 194 -17.37 -20.99 9.42
CA GLU A 194 -18.34 -20.38 10.34
C GLU A 194 -18.04 -18.89 10.52
N MET A 195 -19.07 -18.05 10.69
CA MET A 195 -18.90 -16.63 10.99
C MET A 195 -18.85 -16.42 12.50
N LEU A 196 -17.73 -15.91 13.01
CA LEU A 196 -17.50 -15.64 14.42
C LEU A 196 -17.59 -14.13 14.69
N ALA A 197 -18.22 -13.75 15.81
CA ALA A 197 -18.36 -12.35 16.19
C ALA A 197 -17.01 -11.71 16.58
N VAL A 198 -16.80 -10.49 16.13
CA VAL A 198 -15.65 -9.64 16.47
C VAL A 198 -16.21 -8.32 16.97
N GLU A 199 -15.94 -8.01 18.24
CA GLU A 199 -16.32 -6.73 18.85
C GLU A 199 -15.55 -5.61 18.14
N GLY A 200 -16.21 -4.51 17.80
CA GLY A 200 -15.62 -3.31 17.22
C GLY A 200 -14.68 -2.58 18.18
N ALA A 201 -13.99 -1.57 17.68
CA ALA A 201 -13.16 -0.66 18.48
C ALA A 201 -12.81 0.61 17.70
N LEU A 202 -12.37 1.65 18.42
CA LEU A 202 -11.64 2.75 17.81
C LEU A 202 -10.22 2.29 17.48
N MET A 203 -9.95 2.10 16.19
CA MET A 203 -8.65 1.68 15.69
C MET A 203 -7.71 2.87 15.55
N GLN A 204 -6.44 2.66 15.89
CA GLN A 204 -5.35 3.59 15.60
C GLN A 204 -4.31 2.89 14.74
N MET A 205 -4.19 3.33 13.49
CA MET A 205 -3.28 2.79 12.49
C MET A 205 -2.16 3.78 12.17
N GLY A 206 -1.04 3.25 11.67
CA GLY A 206 0.19 3.98 11.45
C GLY A 206 1.33 3.44 12.32
N LYS A 207 2.45 3.12 11.67
CA LYS A 207 3.68 2.66 12.32
C LYS A 207 4.29 3.82 13.10
N PRO A 208 4.62 3.63 14.40
CA PRO A 208 5.34 4.65 15.16
C PRO A 208 6.69 5.00 14.50
N VAL A 209 7.08 6.28 14.51
CA VAL A 209 8.38 6.71 13.94
C VAL A 209 9.55 6.00 14.62
N ALA A 210 9.48 5.79 15.94
CA ALA A 210 10.50 5.08 16.72
C ALA A 210 10.28 3.56 16.78
N HIS A 211 9.54 2.96 15.84
CA HIS A 211 9.33 1.51 15.80
C HIS A 211 10.65 0.76 15.57
N PRO A 212 10.88 -0.39 16.23
CA PRO A 212 12.16 -1.10 16.12
C PRO A 212 12.38 -1.81 14.78
N LEU A 213 11.34 -2.18 14.07
CA LEU A 213 11.43 -2.85 12.76
C LEU A 213 11.46 -1.85 11.60
N TYR A 214 12.10 -2.24 10.50
CA TYR A 214 12.01 -1.54 9.21
C TYR A 214 10.55 -1.34 8.78
N GLY A 215 10.26 -0.25 8.09
CA GLY A 215 8.95 0.03 7.51
C GLY A 215 9.05 0.89 6.26
N TRP A 216 8.18 0.65 5.30
CA TRP A 216 8.04 1.52 4.13
C TRP A 216 7.37 2.84 4.49
N ASP A 217 7.55 3.85 3.65
CA ASP A 217 7.02 5.19 3.89
C ASP A 217 5.49 5.23 4.09
N ASN A 218 4.75 4.42 3.34
CA ASN A 218 3.29 4.30 3.42
C ASN A 218 2.77 3.73 4.76
N GLU A 219 3.63 3.12 5.57
CA GLU A 219 3.27 2.56 6.87
C GLU A 219 3.19 3.66 7.94
N TYR A 220 3.87 4.78 7.73
CA TYR A 220 3.95 5.90 8.68
C TYR A 220 2.82 6.92 8.49
N GLY A 221 2.67 7.79 9.49
CA GLY A 221 1.51 8.68 9.65
C GLY A 221 0.59 8.16 10.75
N MET A 222 -0.59 8.77 10.89
CA MET A 222 -1.57 8.34 11.89
C MET A 222 -2.98 8.44 11.33
N HIS A 223 -3.70 7.33 11.35
CA HIS A 223 -5.10 7.26 10.97
C HIS A 223 -5.93 6.68 12.12
N ARG A 224 -7.16 7.19 12.28
CA ARG A 224 -8.10 6.72 13.29
C ARG A 224 -9.44 6.43 12.64
N GLU A 225 -9.98 5.25 12.89
CA GLU A 225 -11.24 4.78 12.33
C GLU A 225 -12.03 4.07 13.41
N GLU A 226 -13.34 4.35 13.51
CA GLU A 226 -14.24 3.58 14.37
C GLU A 226 -14.74 2.36 13.60
N VAL A 227 -14.33 1.17 14.05
CA VAL A 227 -14.79 -0.11 13.52
C VAL A 227 -15.95 -0.59 14.37
N ALA A 228 -17.11 -0.80 13.74
CA ALA A 228 -18.29 -1.38 14.38
C ALA A 228 -18.11 -2.89 14.61
N ASP A 229 -18.99 -3.49 15.41
CA ASP A 229 -19.08 -4.95 15.52
C ASP A 229 -19.35 -5.58 14.15
N PHE A 230 -18.68 -6.69 13.87
CA PHE A 230 -18.88 -7.48 12.66
C PHE A 230 -18.71 -8.97 12.95
N LYS A 231 -18.98 -9.83 11.96
CA LYS A 231 -18.54 -11.23 12.04
C LYS A 231 -17.47 -11.49 10.99
N ALA A 232 -16.41 -12.20 11.36
CA ALA A 232 -15.39 -12.66 10.42
C ALA A 232 -15.52 -14.17 10.23
N ALA A 233 -15.24 -14.64 9.01
CA ALA A 233 -15.11 -16.07 8.76
C ALA A 233 -13.99 -16.65 9.64
N LYS A 234 -14.22 -17.85 10.19
CA LYS A 234 -13.29 -18.57 11.05
C LYS A 234 -12.00 -18.93 10.31
N TYR A 235 -12.16 -19.40 9.08
CA TYR A 235 -11.09 -19.81 8.18
C TYR A 235 -11.00 -18.85 7.00
N LEU A 236 -9.85 -18.82 6.33
CA LEU A 236 -9.74 -18.28 4.98
C LEU A 236 -10.68 -19.05 4.04
N THR A 237 -11.17 -18.42 2.98
CA THR A 237 -12.02 -19.09 1.99
C THR A 237 -11.23 -20.22 1.34
N SER A 238 -11.74 -21.45 1.42
CA SER A 238 -11.07 -22.63 0.88
C SER A 238 -11.34 -22.84 -0.61
N ASN A 239 -10.53 -23.67 -1.28
CA ASN A 239 -10.80 -24.10 -2.65
C ASN A 239 -12.19 -24.75 -2.78
N GLN A 240 -12.61 -25.56 -1.78
CA GLN A 240 -13.92 -26.20 -1.80
C GLN A 240 -15.07 -25.19 -1.68
N GLU A 241 -14.92 -24.22 -0.78
CA GLU A 241 -15.91 -23.17 -0.61
C GLU A 241 -16.03 -22.32 -1.89
N PHE A 242 -14.91 -22.04 -2.55
CA PHE A 242 -14.91 -21.33 -3.84
C PHE A 242 -15.48 -22.17 -4.99
N LEU A 243 -15.35 -23.50 -4.95
CA LEU A 243 -15.94 -24.39 -5.95
C LEU A 243 -17.47 -24.25 -6.00
N GLU A 244 -18.13 -23.96 -4.87
CA GLU A 244 -19.57 -23.70 -4.84
C GLU A 244 -19.95 -22.51 -5.73
N PHE A 245 -19.18 -21.42 -5.66
CA PHE A 245 -19.35 -20.24 -6.52
C PHE A 245 -19.13 -20.58 -8.00
N VAL A 246 -18.09 -21.36 -8.32
CA VAL A 246 -17.83 -21.81 -9.70
C VAL A 246 -19.00 -22.65 -10.23
N ASN A 247 -19.50 -23.60 -9.45
CA ASN A 247 -20.58 -24.50 -9.84
C ASN A 247 -21.95 -23.82 -9.95
N ASP A 248 -22.19 -22.75 -9.18
CA ASP A 248 -23.43 -21.95 -9.23
C ASP A 248 -23.37 -20.85 -10.32
N GLY A 249 -22.45 -20.98 -11.29
CA GLY A 249 -22.35 -20.06 -12.42
C GLY A 249 -21.68 -18.72 -12.10
N GLY A 250 -20.85 -18.66 -11.07
CA GLY A 250 -20.18 -17.44 -10.61
C GLY A 250 -19.41 -16.67 -11.69
N TYR A 251 -18.73 -17.38 -12.59
CA TYR A 251 -18.01 -16.78 -13.73
C TYR A 251 -18.89 -16.51 -14.96
N THR A 252 -20.15 -16.93 -14.94
CA THR A 252 -21.11 -16.74 -16.06
C THR A 252 -22.23 -15.76 -15.74
N THR A 253 -22.34 -15.32 -14.48
CA THR A 253 -23.40 -14.42 -14.01
C THR A 253 -22.84 -13.03 -13.76
N ASP A 254 -23.23 -12.07 -14.59
CA ASP A 254 -22.66 -10.71 -14.59
C ASP A 254 -22.97 -9.90 -13.32
N SER A 255 -24.14 -10.12 -12.70
CA SER A 255 -24.58 -9.37 -11.52
C SER A 255 -23.69 -9.54 -10.29
N TYR A 256 -22.86 -10.58 -10.25
CA TYR A 256 -21.90 -10.78 -9.16
C TYR A 256 -20.65 -9.90 -9.30
N TRP A 257 -20.35 -9.39 -10.48
CA TRP A 257 -19.10 -8.69 -10.75
C TRP A 257 -19.29 -7.17 -10.65
N THR A 258 -18.26 -6.48 -10.17
CA THR A 258 -18.15 -5.03 -10.37
C THR A 258 -17.92 -4.75 -11.86
N GLU A 259 -18.08 -3.51 -12.31
CA GLU A 259 -17.79 -3.13 -13.70
C GLU A 259 -16.35 -3.48 -14.10
N GLU A 260 -15.37 -3.14 -13.25
CA GLU A 260 -13.96 -3.51 -13.43
C GLU A 260 -13.78 -5.03 -13.50
N GLY A 261 -14.43 -5.77 -12.59
CA GLY A 261 -14.37 -7.22 -12.54
C GLY A 261 -14.95 -7.89 -13.79
N LEU A 262 -16.08 -7.36 -14.29
CA LEU A 262 -16.73 -7.85 -15.50
C LEU A 262 -15.85 -7.62 -16.73
N ASN A 263 -15.25 -6.44 -16.85
CA ASN A 263 -14.31 -6.11 -17.92
C ASN A 263 -13.10 -7.05 -17.90
N TRP A 264 -12.50 -7.27 -16.72
CA TRP A 264 -11.39 -8.20 -16.56
C TRP A 264 -11.78 -9.64 -16.93
N ARG A 265 -12.90 -10.14 -16.40
CA ARG A 265 -13.36 -11.51 -16.62
C ARG A 265 -13.61 -11.77 -18.10
N ASN A 266 -14.21 -10.80 -18.80
CA ASN A 266 -14.49 -10.88 -20.23
C ASN A 266 -13.19 -10.80 -21.05
N PHE A 267 -12.25 -9.92 -20.69
CA PHE A 267 -10.96 -9.80 -21.37
C PHE A 267 -10.10 -11.06 -21.21
N LYS A 268 -10.02 -11.61 -20.00
CA LYS A 268 -9.26 -12.84 -19.71
C LYS A 268 -10.00 -14.12 -20.08
N GLU A 269 -11.28 -14.03 -20.44
CA GLU A 269 -12.18 -15.19 -20.64
C GLU A 269 -12.16 -16.17 -19.44
N ALA A 270 -12.08 -15.62 -18.22
CA ALA A 270 -11.87 -16.39 -17.00
C ALA A 270 -13.09 -17.27 -16.67
N LYS A 271 -12.85 -18.53 -16.28
CA LYS A 271 -13.90 -19.53 -15.96
C LYS A 271 -13.75 -20.18 -14.59
N MET A 272 -12.58 -20.04 -13.98
CA MET A 272 -12.18 -20.57 -12.68
C MET A 272 -10.89 -19.86 -12.24
N PRO A 273 -10.44 -20.00 -10.98
CA PRO A 273 -9.18 -19.43 -10.51
C PRO A 273 -8.00 -19.80 -11.41
N LEU A 274 -7.06 -18.85 -11.63
CA LEU A 274 -5.95 -18.99 -12.59
C LEU A 274 -5.10 -20.26 -12.39
N PHE A 275 -4.88 -20.65 -11.13
CA PHE A 275 -4.01 -21.77 -10.79
C PHE A 275 -4.75 -23.11 -10.67
N TRP A 276 -6.07 -23.13 -10.86
CA TRP A 276 -6.79 -24.37 -11.01
C TRP A 276 -6.53 -24.96 -12.40
N ARG A 277 -6.50 -26.29 -12.45
CA ARG A 277 -6.35 -27.09 -13.65
C ARG A 277 -7.48 -28.11 -13.66
N LYS A 278 -8.01 -28.39 -14.85
CA LYS A 278 -9.17 -29.26 -15.01
C LYS A 278 -9.01 -30.15 -16.23
N GLU A 279 -9.06 -31.45 -16.01
CA GLU A 279 -9.08 -32.48 -17.06
C GLU A 279 -10.30 -33.38 -16.86
N GLY A 280 -11.29 -33.27 -17.76
CA GLY A 280 -12.59 -33.88 -17.55
C GLY A 280 -13.25 -33.35 -16.27
N ASP A 281 -13.53 -34.24 -15.32
CA ASP A 281 -14.10 -33.90 -14.00
C ASP A 281 -13.04 -33.76 -12.89
N ALA A 282 -11.77 -34.07 -13.18
CA ALA A 282 -10.69 -34.01 -12.20
C ALA A 282 -10.11 -32.59 -12.12
N TYR A 283 -9.93 -32.11 -10.89
CA TYR A 283 -9.25 -30.84 -10.59
C TYR A 283 -7.85 -31.10 -10.01
N SER A 284 -6.91 -30.24 -10.39
CA SER A 284 -5.57 -30.14 -9.80
C SER A 284 -5.21 -28.68 -9.53
N LEU A 285 -4.24 -28.46 -8.65
CA LEU A 285 -3.74 -27.14 -8.28
C LEU A 285 -2.30 -26.96 -8.76
N ARG A 286 -2.08 -25.94 -9.59
CA ARG A 286 -0.74 -25.47 -9.99
C ARG A 286 -0.06 -24.81 -8.80
N LEU A 287 1.05 -25.34 -8.33
CA LEU A 287 1.99 -24.69 -7.39
C LEU A 287 3.16 -24.07 -8.18
N VAL A 288 4.13 -23.46 -7.50
CA VAL A 288 5.25 -22.75 -8.17
C VAL A 288 5.99 -23.63 -9.18
N ALA A 289 6.38 -24.84 -8.78
CA ALA A 289 7.10 -25.79 -9.64
C ALA A 289 6.43 -27.17 -9.76
N ASP A 290 5.21 -27.30 -9.25
CA ASP A 290 4.50 -28.57 -9.14
C ASP A 290 3.04 -28.43 -9.59
N GLU A 291 2.39 -29.56 -9.87
CA GLU A 291 0.94 -29.67 -9.96
C GLU A 291 0.51 -30.85 -9.10
N ILE A 292 -0.45 -30.60 -8.20
CA ILE A 292 -0.91 -31.60 -7.23
C ILE A 292 -2.42 -31.87 -7.40
N PRO A 293 -2.92 -33.05 -7.00
CA PRO A 293 -4.37 -33.26 -6.87
C PRO A 293 -5.01 -32.15 -6.03
N MET A 294 -6.21 -31.70 -6.41
CA MET A 294 -6.83 -30.52 -5.80
C MET A 294 -6.94 -30.64 -4.27
N PRO A 295 -6.26 -29.78 -3.50
CA PRO A 295 -6.38 -29.76 -2.05
C PRO A 295 -7.56 -28.86 -1.65
N TRP A 296 -8.73 -29.47 -1.52
CA TRP A 296 -10.00 -28.76 -1.29
C TRP A 296 -10.01 -27.91 -0.01
N ASN A 297 -9.30 -28.34 1.03
CA ASN A 297 -9.14 -27.63 2.29
C ASN A 297 -8.04 -26.55 2.33
N TRP A 298 -7.29 -26.33 1.26
CA TRP A 298 -6.33 -25.21 1.19
C TRP A 298 -7.05 -23.91 0.84
N PRO A 299 -6.48 -22.73 1.18
CA PRO A 299 -7.08 -21.47 0.79
C PRO A 299 -7.14 -21.35 -0.74
N VAL A 300 -8.22 -20.75 -1.25
CA VAL A 300 -8.29 -20.38 -2.66
C VAL A 300 -7.36 -19.20 -2.92
N GLU A 301 -6.60 -19.27 -4.01
CA GLU A 301 -5.74 -18.17 -4.47
C GLU A 301 -6.37 -17.49 -5.69
N VAL A 302 -6.79 -16.24 -5.53
CA VAL A 302 -7.57 -15.46 -6.51
C VAL A 302 -7.15 -13.98 -6.49
N ASN A 303 -7.50 -13.23 -7.54
CA ASN A 303 -7.36 -11.78 -7.51
C ASN A 303 -8.51 -11.11 -6.74
N TYR A 304 -8.44 -9.79 -6.52
CA TYR A 304 -9.46 -9.04 -5.78
C TYR A 304 -10.83 -9.11 -6.47
N LEU A 305 -10.86 -9.05 -7.81
CA LEU A 305 -12.09 -8.99 -8.60
C LEU A 305 -12.91 -10.28 -8.45
N GLU A 306 -12.23 -11.43 -8.47
CA GLU A 306 -12.80 -12.75 -8.20
C GLU A 306 -13.29 -12.86 -6.75
N ALA A 307 -12.47 -12.43 -5.77
CA ALA A 307 -12.83 -12.44 -4.36
C ALA A 307 -14.07 -11.58 -4.07
N LYS A 308 -14.16 -10.39 -4.68
CA LYS A 308 -15.31 -9.50 -4.57
C LYS A 308 -16.56 -10.12 -5.19
N ALA A 309 -16.44 -10.75 -6.36
CA ALA A 309 -17.55 -11.43 -7.01
C ALA A 309 -18.09 -12.60 -6.18
N PHE A 310 -17.21 -13.37 -5.54
CA PHE A 310 -17.59 -14.40 -4.59
C PHE A 310 -18.39 -13.84 -3.42
N CYS A 311 -17.95 -12.73 -2.81
CA CYS A 311 -18.68 -12.09 -1.70
C CYS A 311 -20.07 -11.62 -2.13
N ASN A 312 -20.19 -11.03 -3.32
CA ASN A 312 -21.48 -10.60 -3.87
C ASN A 312 -22.43 -11.79 -4.12
N TRP A 313 -21.93 -12.87 -4.72
CA TRP A 313 -22.69 -14.11 -4.90
C TRP A 313 -23.18 -14.68 -3.57
N LYS A 314 -22.28 -14.80 -2.59
CA LYS A 314 -22.64 -15.36 -1.27
C LYS A 314 -23.67 -14.48 -0.55
N SER A 315 -23.60 -13.17 -0.75
CA SER A 315 -24.57 -12.22 -0.21
C SER A 315 -25.96 -12.45 -0.81
N GLU A 316 -26.06 -12.54 -2.14
CA GLU A 316 -27.31 -12.83 -2.83
C GLU A 316 -27.88 -14.20 -2.43
N LYS A 317 -27.02 -15.22 -2.34
CA LYS A 317 -27.43 -16.60 -2.04
C LYS A 317 -28.04 -16.77 -0.65
N THR A 318 -27.55 -16.01 0.33
CA THR A 318 -27.89 -16.18 1.75
C THR A 318 -28.79 -15.07 2.31
N GLY A 319 -28.80 -13.90 1.65
CA GLY A 319 -29.49 -12.70 2.14
C GLY A 319 -28.72 -11.91 3.21
N ASN A 320 -27.51 -12.33 3.60
CA ASN A 320 -26.64 -11.59 4.49
C ASN A 320 -25.63 -10.74 3.70
N THR A 321 -25.16 -9.62 4.25
CA THR A 321 -24.15 -8.79 3.57
C THR A 321 -22.73 -9.31 3.82
N TYR A 322 -22.16 -10.02 2.84
CA TYR A 322 -20.76 -10.46 2.83
C TYR A 322 -19.87 -9.54 2.00
N ARG A 323 -18.66 -9.26 2.52
CA ARG A 323 -17.63 -8.48 1.81
C ARG A 323 -16.23 -8.84 2.28
N LEU A 324 -15.23 -8.27 1.62
CA LEU A 324 -13.86 -8.31 2.10
C LEU A 324 -13.72 -7.33 3.31
N PRO A 325 -12.78 -7.57 4.23
CA PRO A 325 -12.53 -6.63 5.32
C PRO A 325 -11.91 -5.33 4.79
N THR A 326 -12.09 -4.23 5.50
CA THR A 326 -11.22 -3.05 5.36
C THR A 326 -9.87 -3.31 6.04
N GLU A 327 -8.86 -2.47 5.78
CA GLU A 327 -7.60 -2.50 6.53
C GLU A 327 -7.85 -2.38 8.05
N ALA A 328 -8.76 -1.48 8.47
CA ALA A 328 -9.09 -1.28 9.88
C ALA A 328 -9.77 -2.51 10.50
N GLU A 329 -10.67 -3.18 9.78
CA GLU A 329 -11.31 -4.42 10.24
C GLU A 329 -10.32 -5.59 10.33
N TRP A 330 -9.37 -5.69 9.40
CA TRP A 330 -8.30 -6.68 9.49
C TRP A 330 -7.39 -6.40 10.69
N MET A 331 -7.00 -5.13 10.90
CA MET A 331 -6.23 -4.72 12.08
C MET A 331 -7.01 -4.98 13.37
N ARG A 332 -8.32 -4.78 13.35
CA ARG A 332 -9.20 -5.08 14.48
C ARG A 332 -9.20 -6.57 14.78
N LEU A 333 -9.31 -7.43 13.76
CA LEU A 333 -9.24 -8.88 13.91
C LEU A 333 -7.89 -9.32 14.48
N TYR A 334 -6.78 -8.77 13.96
CA TYR A 334 -5.42 -9.00 14.46
C TYR A 334 -5.32 -8.71 15.97
N GLU A 335 -5.81 -7.55 16.42
CA GLU A 335 -5.81 -7.18 17.84
C GLU A 335 -6.81 -7.99 18.67
N TYR A 336 -7.94 -8.37 18.07
CA TYR A 336 -8.98 -9.17 18.72
C TYR A 336 -8.46 -10.56 19.11
N VAL A 337 -7.73 -11.22 18.21
CA VAL A 337 -7.17 -12.56 18.47
C VAL A 337 -5.94 -12.53 19.39
N GLY A 338 -5.37 -11.33 19.62
CA GLY A 338 -4.22 -11.14 20.50
C GLY A 338 -2.88 -11.50 19.85
N LEU A 339 -2.76 -11.34 18.53
CA LEU A 339 -1.50 -11.61 17.82
C LEU A 339 -0.43 -10.56 18.16
N SER A 340 0.81 -11.04 18.22
CA SER A 340 2.01 -10.23 18.42
C SER A 340 2.80 -10.06 17.12
N ASP A 341 3.55 -8.96 17.02
CA ASP A 341 4.39 -8.69 15.84
C ASP A 341 5.63 -9.61 15.80
N GLN A 342 6.34 -9.66 14.68
CA GLN A 342 7.32 -10.71 14.38
C GLN A 342 8.43 -10.91 15.44
N LEU A 343 8.87 -9.84 16.10
CA LEU A 343 9.88 -9.92 17.17
C LEU A 343 9.43 -10.76 18.37
N GLU A 344 8.12 -10.97 18.53
CA GLU A 344 7.50 -11.62 19.68
C GLU A 344 6.97 -13.03 19.37
N TRP A 345 7.18 -13.57 18.16
CA TRP A 345 6.71 -14.91 17.78
C TRP A 345 7.42 -16.07 18.49
N GLY A 346 8.51 -15.82 19.23
CA GLY A 346 9.29 -16.87 19.89
C GLY A 346 10.14 -17.66 18.88
N ASP A 347 10.11 -19.00 18.92
CA ASP A 347 10.94 -19.84 18.05
C ASP A 347 10.41 -19.99 16.63
N LYS A 348 9.08 -19.98 16.46
CA LYS A 348 8.40 -20.16 15.17
C LYS A 348 7.25 -19.20 14.98
N ALA A 349 6.99 -18.79 13.74
CA ALA A 349 5.82 -18.00 13.38
C ALA A 349 4.50 -18.72 13.76
N PRO A 350 3.46 -17.98 14.22
CA PRO A 350 2.18 -18.55 14.64
C PRO A 350 1.28 -18.96 13.46
N GLY A 351 1.77 -18.84 12.22
CA GLY A 351 1.09 -19.27 10.99
C GLY A 351 2.09 -19.65 9.92
N ASN A 352 1.61 -20.14 8.78
CA ASN A 352 2.44 -20.47 7.62
C ASN A 352 2.95 -19.19 6.92
N ILE A 353 4.01 -18.57 7.45
CA ILE A 353 4.59 -17.30 6.97
C ILE A 353 6.11 -17.32 7.17
N ASN A 354 6.84 -16.39 6.55
CA ASN A 354 8.28 -16.21 6.71
C ASN A 354 9.12 -17.44 6.35
N LEU A 355 8.56 -18.35 5.53
CA LEU A 355 9.15 -19.64 5.16
C LEU A 355 9.54 -20.52 6.36
N GLU A 356 8.87 -20.36 7.51
CA GLU A 356 9.16 -21.08 8.75
C GLU A 356 8.48 -22.45 8.86
N HIS A 357 7.52 -22.74 7.97
CA HIS A 357 6.77 -24.00 7.92
C HIS A 357 6.85 -24.67 6.55
N PHE A 358 6.05 -24.23 5.57
CA PHE A 358 5.98 -24.84 4.25
C PHE A 358 6.37 -23.85 3.15
N SER A 359 6.73 -24.38 1.98
CA SER A 359 6.95 -23.61 0.75
C SER A 359 5.77 -23.74 -0.22
N SER A 360 4.57 -23.77 0.36
CA SER A 360 3.26 -23.81 -0.28
C SER A 360 2.20 -23.32 0.70
N PRO A 361 0.95 -23.08 0.25
CA PRO A 361 -0.19 -23.03 1.16
C PRO A 361 -0.37 -24.36 1.90
N CYS A 362 -1.22 -24.36 2.92
CA CYS A 362 -1.59 -25.52 3.72
C CYS A 362 -3.10 -25.49 4.08
N PRO A 363 -3.66 -26.54 4.69
CA PRO A 363 -5.06 -26.55 5.12
C PRO A 363 -5.42 -25.33 5.98
N VAL A 364 -6.59 -24.73 5.72
CA VAL A 364 -7.05 -23.50 6.38
C VAL A 364 -7.33 -23.66 7.87
N ASP A 365 -7.41 -24.90 8.36
CA ASP A 365 -7.63 -25.27 9.76
C ASP A 365 -6.36 -25.74 10.48
N LYS A 366 -5.18 -25.48 9.91
CA LYS A 366 -3.91 -25.94 10.47
C LYS A 366 -3.37 -25.06 11.60
N PHE A 367 -3.49 -23.74 11.49
CA PHE A 367 -2.89 -22.78 12.43
C PHE A 367 -3.94 -21.92 13.13
N GLU A 368 -4.38 -22.34 14.32
CA GLU A 368 -5.21 -21.49 15.19
C GLU A 368 -4.36 -20.36 15.78
N GLN A 369 -4.85 -19.12 15.68
CA GLN A 369 -4.13 -17.90 16.08
C GLN A 369 -4.85 -17.11 17.19
N GLY A 370 -5.86 -17.71 17.80
CA GLY A 370 -6.57 -17.17 18.96
C GLY A 370 -8.07 -17.04 18.74
N LYS A 371 -8.82 -17.24 19.82
CA LYS A 371 -10.30 -17.11 19.85
C LYS A 371 -11.01 -17.93 18.76
N GLY A 372 -10.43 -19.06 18.34
CA GLY A 372 -10.98 -19.94 17.32
C GLY A 372 -10.73 -19.49 15.88
N PHE A 373 -10.04 -18.37 15.62
CA PHE A 373 -9.66 -17.94 14.28
C PHE A 373 -8.36 -18.59 13.83
N PHE A 374 -8.27 -18.87 12.54
CA PHE A 374 -7.12 -19.50 11.89
C PHE A 374 -6.58 -18.62 10.79
N ASP A 375 -5.27 -18.61 10.55
CA ASP A 375 -4.64 -17.87 9.43
C ASP A 375 -5.08 -16.39 9.34
N VAL A 376 -5.13 -15.67 10.47
CA VAL A 376 -5.24 -14.19 10.46
C VAL A 376 -3.98 -13.59 9.84
N ILE A 377 -2.81 -14.18 10.09
CA ILE A 377 -1.57 -13.98 9.33
C ILE A 377 -1.08 -15.30 8.71
N GLY A 378 -0.40 -15.20 7.57
CA GLY A 378 0.18 -16.32 6.84
C GLY A 378 -0.80 -17.10 5.97
N ASN A 379 -0.28 -18.18 5.41
CA ASN A 379 -0.87 -19.05 4.40
C ASN A 379 -1.01 -18.32 3.06
N VAL A 380 -1.90 -17.34 2.95
CA VAL A 380 -2.02 -16.46 1.78
C VAL A 380 -2.27 -15.03 2.23
N TRP A 381 -1.84 -14.07 1.42
CA TRP A 381 -2.27 -12.68 1.56
C TRP A 381 -3.81 -12.59 1.53
N GLN A 382 -4.39 -11.67 2.29
CA GLN A 382 -5.83 -11.44 2.33
C GLN A 382 -6.19 -10.12 1.64
N TRP A 383 -6.96 -10.19 0.56
CA TRP A 383 -7.52 -9.00 -0.08
C TRP A 383 -8.41 -8.19 0.87
N SER A 384 -8.27 -6.87 0.83
CA SER A 384 -9.12 -5.92 1.55
C SER A 384 -9.89 -5.00 0.59
N GLU A 385 -10.97 -4.40 1.08
CA GLU A 385 -11.73 -3.36 0.35
C GLU A 385 -10.99 -2.01 0.30
N THR A 386 -9.95 -1.84 1.12
CA THR A 386 -9.28 -0.54 1.28
C THR A 386 -8.27 -0.31 0.15
N PRO A 387 -8.45 0.74 -0.68
CA PRO A 387 -7.40 1.16 -1.59
C PRO A 387 -6.21 1.73 -0.82
N ILE A 388 -5.01 1.60 -1.37
CA ILE A 388 -3.84 2.18 -0.72
C ILE A 388 -3.85 3.70 -0.84
N THR A 389 -3.60 4.33 0.30
CA THR A 389 -3.35 5.77 0.43
C THR A 389 -2.34 6.03 1.52
N GLY A 390 -1.63 7.16 1.46
CA GLY A 390 -0.84 7.63 2.60
C GLY A 390 -1.74 7.89 3.82
N PHE A 391 -1.28 7.57 5.03
CA PHE A 391 -1.97 8.03 6.24
C PHE A 391 -1.79 9.54 6.43
N PRO A 392 -2.66 10.23 7.20
CA PRO A 392 -2.40 11.61 7.59
C PRO A 392 -1.00 11.78 8.20
N GLY A 393 -0.20 12.70 7.65
CA GLY A 393 1.20 12.87 8.06
C GLY A 393 2.20 11.94 7.36
N PHE A 394 1.76 11.19 6.34
CA PHE A 394 2.63 10.48 5.40
C PHE A 394 3.72 11.42 4.84
N LYS A 395 4.92 10.88 4.70
CA LYS A 395 6.06 11.55 4.07
C LYS A 395 6.69 10.57 3.10
N VAL A 396 6.98 11.03 1.90
CA VAL A 396 7.69 10.24 0.91
C VAL A 396 9.13 9.99 1.37
N HIS A 397 9.64 8.77 1.21
CA HIS A 397 11.04 8.49 1.53
C HIS A 397 11.96 9.20 0.50
N PRO A 398 12.95 10.00 0.94
CA PRO A 398 13.72 10.87 0.03
C PRO A 398 14.61 10.11 -0.97
N MET A 399 14.94 8.84 -0.68
CA MET A 399 15.72 7.98 -1.58
C MET A 399 14.85 7.05 -2.45
N TYR A 400 13.53 6.99 -2.22
CA TYR A 400 12.65 6.10 -2.96
C TYR A 400 11.23 6.68 -3.05
N ASP A 401 11.09 7.70 -3.88
CA ASP A 401 9.91 8.55 -3.97
C ASP A 401 8.76 7.95 -4.81
N ASP A 402 9.09 7.00 -5.67
CA ASP A 402 8.18 6.27 -6.55
C ASP A 402 7.74 4.90 -6.00
N PHE A 403 8.09 4.53 -4.77
CA PHE A 403 7.62 3.27 -4.16
C PHE A 403 6.12 3.28 -3.88
N SER A 404 5.64 4.30 -3.16
CA SER A 404 4.25 4.34 -2.66
C SER A 404 3.34 5.25 -3.48
N THR A 405 3.80 6.45 -3.81
CA THR A 405 2.95 7.51 -4.37
C THR A 405 2.28 7.14 -5.70
N PRO A 406 2.90 6.37 -6.62
CA PRO A 406 2.22 5.97 -7.86
C PRO A 406 1.03 5.03 -7.63
N THR A 407 1.01 4.30 -6.51
CA THR A 407 -0.07 3.35 -6.17
C THR A 407 -1.30 4.04 -5.57
N PHE A 408 -1.20 5.32 -5.18
CA PHE A 408 -2.30 6.09 -4.59
C PHE A 408 -3.28 6.60 -5.64
N ASP A 409 -3.73 5.70 -6.51
CA ASP A 409 -4.54 6.00 -7.71
C ASP A 409 -5.98 5.46 -7.62
N GLY A 410 -6.36 4.92 -6.47
CA GLY A 410 -7.69 4.33 -6.23
C GLY A 410 -7.93 3.00 -6.97
N LYS A 411 -6.92 2.43 -7.63
CA LYS A 411 -6.99 1.17 -8.39
C LYS A 411 -6.17 0.05 -7.75
N HIS A 412 -5.35 0.37 -6.76
CA HIS A 412 -4.59 -0.59 -5.97
C HIS A 412 -5.29 -0.84 -4.64
N ASN A 413 -5.55 -2.10 -4.32
CA ASN A 413 -6.12 -2.49 -3.04
C ASN A 413 -5.05 -3.10 -2.14
N LEU A 414 -5.16 -2.81 -0.85
CA LEU A 414 -4.30 -3.38 0.18
C LEU A 414 -4.54 -4.88 0.30
N ILE A 415 -3.46 -5.62 0.47
CA ILE A 415 -3.44 -7.00 0.93
C ILE A 415 -2.79 -7.06 2.33
N LYS A 416 -3.34 -7.88 3.22
CA LYS A 416 -2.89 -7.96 4.62
C LYS A 416 -2.51 -9.38 5.05
N GLY A 417 -1.61 -9.48 6.02
CA GLY A 417 -1.29 -10.70 6.74
C GLY A 417 -0.17 -11.59 6.21
N GLY A 418 0.37 -11.32 5.02
CA GLY A 418 1.44 -12.11 4.41
C GLY A 418 1.00 -13.50 3.92
N SER A 419 1.69 -14.02 2.92
CA SER A 419 1.59 -15.39 2.44
C SER A 419 2.68 -16.30 3.06
N TRP A 420 2.68 -17.57 2.68
CA TRP A 420 3.72 -18.52 3.09
C TRP A 420 5.15 -18.12 2.70
N ILE A 421 5.32 -17.32 1.63
CA ILE A 421 6.63 -16.84 1.15
C ILE A 421 6.96 -15.41 1.59
N SER A 422 5.98 -14.65 2.10
CA SER A 422 6.21 -13.30 2.62
C SER A 422 7.22 -13.34 3.76
N THR A 423 8.32 -12.60 3.62
CA THR A 423 9.42 -12.58 4.60
C THR A 423 9.82 -11.16 4.96
N GLY A 424 10.53 -10.98 6.07
CA GLY A 424 10.98 -9.65 6.49
C GLY A 424 9.80 -8.72 6.78
N ASN A 425 9.84 -7.50 6.23
CA ASN A 425 8.78 -6.51 6.38
C ASN A 425 7.43 -7.08 5.93
N GLU A 426 7.32 -7.82 4.84
CA GLU A 426 6.04 -8.40 4.36
C GLU A 426 5.28 -9.21 5.42
N ALA A 427 6.00 -9.75 6.40
CA ALA A 427 5.47 -10.57 7.47
C ALA A 427 5.15 -9.81 8.78
N THR A 428 5.29 -8.48 8.82
CA THR A 428 5.07 -7.68 10.04
C THR A 428 3.65 -7.12 10.14
N LYS A 429 3.24 -6.72 11.36
CA LYS A 429 1.91 -6.15 11.66
C LYS A 429 1.59 -4.92 10.80
N HIS A 430 2.58 -4.05 10.60
CA HIS A 430 2.39 -2.71 10.04
C HIS A 430 2.44 -2.65 8.52
N SER A 431 2.73 -3.76 7.87
CA SER A 431 3.00 -3.83 6.44
C SER A 431 1.80 -3.43 5.61
N ARG A 432 2.04 -2.58 4.61
CA ARG A 432 1.02 -2.06 3.70
C ARG A 432 1.48 -2.26 2.27
N TYR A 433 1.10 -3.41 1.73
CA TYR A 433 1.32 -3.78 0.34
C TYR A 433 0.02 -3.67 -0.42
N ALA A 434 0.11 -3.18 -1.65
CA ALA A 434 -1.05 -2.97 -2.49
C ALA A 434 -0.73 -3.39 -3.92
N PHE A 435 -1.73 -3.93 -4.59
CA PHE A 435 -1.59 -4.42 -5.96
C PHE A 435 -2.83 -4.05 -6.77
N ARG A 436 -2.65 -3.94 -8.09
CA ARG A 436 -3.80 -3.87 -9.01
C ARG A 436 -4.70 -5.06 -8.75
N ARG A 437 -6.00 -4.79 -8.75
CA ARG A 437 -7.04 -5.77 -8.40
C ARG A 437 -7.08 -7.01 -9.30
N HIS A 438 -6.51 -6.92 -10.51
CA HIS A 438 -6.44 -8.03 -11.48
C HIS A 438 -5.19 -8.90 -11.38
N PHE A 439 -4.16 -8.50 -10.62
CA PHE A 439 -2.94 -9.30 -10.46
C PHE A 439 -3.10 -10.37 -9.40
N TYR A 440 -2.36 -11.47 -9.58
CA TYR A 440 -2.24 -12.55 -8.61
C TYR A 440 -0.99 -12.33 -7.75
N GLN A 441 -1.10 -12.53 -6.43
CA GLN A 441 -0.03 -12.32 -5.46
C GLN A 441 -0.14 -13.26 -4.25
N HIS A 442 0.02 -14.58 -4.45
CA HIS A 442 -0.18 -15.61 -3.38
C HIS A 442 -1.31 -15.24 -2.40
N ALA A 443 -2.42 -14.77 -2.96
CA ALA A 443 -3.47 -14.04 -2.26
C ALA A 443 -4.78 -14.79 -2.39
N GLY A 444 -5.47 -14.90 -1.28
CA GLY A 444 -6.86 -15.32 -1.20
C GLY A 444 -7.64 -14.24 -0.45
N PHE A 445 -8.60 -14.67 0.35
CA PHE A 445 -9.38 -13.73 1.14
C PHE A 445 -10.05 -14.39 2.34
N ARG A 446 -10.38 -13.53 3.31
CA ARG A 446 -11.34 -13.81 4.38
C ARG A 446 -12.57 -12.97 4.13
N MET A 447 -13.75 -13.57 4.17
CA MET A 447 -14.99 -12.82 4.13
C MET A 447 -15.38 -12.35 5.54
N ILE A 448 -16.05 -11.20 5.60
CA ILE A 448 -16.75 -10.73 6.78
C ILE A 448 -18.24 -10.53 6.47
N GLU A 449 -19.07 -10.60 7.50
CA GLU A 449 -20.50 -10.27 7.47
C GLU A 449 -20.70 -8.97 8.25
N SER A 450 -21.16 -7.92 7.56
CA SER A 450 -21.34 -6.59 8.14
C SER A 450 -22.33 -5.78 7.33
N GLU A 451 -23.33 -5.22 8.01
CA GLU A 451 -24.29 -4.25 7.45
C GLU A 451 -23.74 -2.82 7.47
N THR A 452 -22.55 -2.60 8.06
CA THR A 452 -21.93 -1.28 8.10
C THR A 452 -21.50 -0.89 6.68
N PRO A 453 -21.97 0.25 6.14
CA PRO A 453 -21.58 0.70 4.81
C PRO A 453 -20.07 0.92 4.72
N LEU A 454 -19.48 0.49 3.60
CA LEU A 454 -18.07 0.75 3.31
C LEU A 454 -17.82 2.26 3.17
N LYS A 455 -16.84 2.76 3.91
CA LYS A 455 -16.26 4.10 3.73
C LYS A 455 -14.91 3.93 3.07
N ILE A 456 -14.87 4.06 1.75
CA ILE A 456 -13.62 4.03 1.00
C ILE A 456 -13.14 5.47 0.86
N GLU A 457 -12.10 5.83 1.60
CA GLU A 457 -11.38 7.08 1.39
C GLU A 457 -10.46 6.92 0.18
N ASN A 458 -10.78 7.59 -0.93
CA ASN A 458 -9.80 7.77 -2.00
C ASN A 458 -8.87 8.92 -1.57
N ALA A 459 -7.57 8.75 -1.75
CA ALA A 459 -6.63 9.87 -1.68
C ALA A 459 -6.82 10.70 -2.94
N ASP A 460 -7.92 11.45 -3.00
CA ASP A 460 -8.14 12.45 -4.02
C ASP A 460 -7.14 13.57 -3.77
N TYR A 461 -5.94 13.41 -4.30
CA TYR A 461 -5.05 14.53 -4.50
C TYR A 461 -5.74 15.49 -5.45
N GLU A 462 -5.92 16.74 -5.03
CA GLU A 462 -6.35 17.77 -5.96
C GLU A 462 -5.26 17.97 -7.02
N THR A 463 -5.64 17.78 -8.28
CA THR A 463 -4.74 17.85 -9.44
C THR A 463 -5.12 18.98 -10.40
N ASP A 464 -6.27 19.65 -10.19
CA ASP A 464 -6.57 20.90 -10.86
C ASP A 464 -5.46 21.91 -10.53
N THR A 465 -4.71 22.32 -11.56
CA THR A 465 -3.52 23.16 -11.41
C THR A 465 -3.84 24.50 -10.75
N GLU A 466 -5.00 25.08 -11.06
CA GLU A 466 -5.44 26.37 -10.53
C GLU A 466 -5.75 26.25 -9.03
N VAL A 467 -6.45 25.18 -8.65
CA VAL A 467 -6.79 24.89 -7.25
C VAL A 467 -5.53 24.55 -6.45
N ALA A 468 -4.63 23.74 -7.01
CA ALA A 468 -3.36 23.37 -6.37
C ALA A 468 -2.49 24.60 -6.10
N VAL A 469 -2.37 25.53 -7.06
CA VAL A 469 -1.66 26.80 -6.87
C VAL A 469 -2.28 27.62 -5.73
N SER A 470 -3.62 27.70 -5.66
CA SER A 470 -4.30 28.38 -4.56
C SER A 470 -4.09 27.68 -3.21
N CYS A 471 -4.03 26.35 -3.19
CA CYS A 471 -3.63 25.58 -1.99
C CYS A 471 -2.21 25.97 -1.55
N GLU A 472 -1.24 26.05 -2.46
CA GLU A 472 0.15 26.42 -2.16
C GLU A 472 0.24 27.88 -1.67
N GLN A 473 -0.53 28.81 -2.25
CA GLN A 473 -0.55 30.21 -1.80
C GLN A 473 -1.16 30.37 -0.39
N ASN A 474 -2.21 29.61 -0.09
CA ASN A 474 -2.89 29.66 1.19
C ASN A 474 -2.11 28.92 2.30
N TRP A 475 -1.51 27.77 1.98
CA TRP A 475 -0.99 26.81 2.96
C TRP A 475 0.47 26.40 2.77
N GLY A 476 1.14 26.93 1.74
CA GLY A 476 2.52 26.59 1.38
C GLY A 476 3.59 27.21 2.28
N ASP A 477 3.22 28.02 3.28
CA ASP A 477 4.12 28.49 4.34
C ASP A 477 4.66 27.34 5.22
N LYS A 478 4.12 26.13 5.05
CA LYS A 478 4.66 24.88 5.60
C LYS A 478 5.81 24.30 4.79
N PHE A 479 5.83 24.53 3.47
CA PHE A 479 6.76 23.89 2.53
C PHE A 479 7.84 24.85 2.03
N THR A 480 7.63 26.15 2.21
CA THR A 480 8.52 27.21 1.75
C THR A 480 8.93 28.10 2.92
N LEU A 481 9.98 28.91 2.73
CA LEU A 481 10.36 29.95 3.70
C LEU A 481 9.49 31.22 3.59
N SER A 482 8.56 31.26 2.64
CA SER A 482 7.71 32.41 2.37
C SER A 482 6.48 32.40 3.29
N PRO A 483 6.14 33.50 3.96
CA PRO A 483 4.94 33.58 4.78
C PRO A 483 3.69 33.55 3.90
N SER A 484 2.62 32.92 4.40
CA SER A 484 1.31 32.90 3.74
C SER A 484 0.67 34.29 3.79
N TYR A 485 0.28 34.83 2.62
CA TYR A 485 -0.42 36.11 2.51
C TYR A 485 -1.67 36.15 3.40
N PHE A 486 -2.47 35.08 3.39
CA PHE A 486 -3.72 34.99 4.14
C PHE A 486 -3.49 34.92 5.66
N LYS A 487 -2.39 34.32 6.10
CA LYS A 487 -1.97 34.34 7.51
C LYS A 487 -1.58 35.75 7.96
N GLU A 488 -0.76 36.43 7.17
CA GLU A 488 -0.36 37.81 7.47
C GLU A 488 -1.57 38.76 7.45
N LEU A 489 -2.49 38.58 6.51
CA LEU A 489 -3.75 39.32 6.47
C LEU A 489 -4.58 39.10 7.75
N ALA A 490 -4.68 37.86 8.23
CA ALA A 490 -5.37 37.56 9.48
C ALA A 490 -4.70 38.21 10.70
N ILE A 491 -3.36 38.33 10.71
CA ILE A 491 -2.64 39.09 11.74
C ILE A 491 -3.05 40.57 11.68
N VAL A 492 -2.97 41.20 10.51
CA VAL A 492 -3.32 42.61 10.33
C VAL A 492 -4.77 42.89 10.72
N VAL A 493 -5.71 42.08 10.27
CA VAL A 493 -7.15 42.24 10.60
C VAL A 493 -7.37 42.10 12.10
N ARG A 494 -6.74 41.12 12.78
CA ARG A 494 -6.85 40.98 14.24
C ARG A 494 -6.30 42.21 14.96
N THR A 495 -5.15 42.74 14.56
CA THR A 495 -4.55 43.94 15.16
C THR A 495 -5.45 45.16 14.99
N LEU A 496 -6.06 45.37 13.81
CA LEU A 496 -6.97 46.50 13.54
C LEU A 496 -8.27 46.45 14.36
N LEU A 497 -8.63 45.26 14.84
CA LEU A 497 -9.89 44.99 15.54
C LEU A 497 -9.71 44.73 17.03
N GLU A 498 -8.48 44.82 17.53
CA GLU A 498 -8.16 44.60 18.94
C GLU A 498 -9.02 45.49 19.85
N GLY A 499 -9.64 44.89 20.87
CA GLY A 499 -10.51 45.57 21.83
C GLY A 499 -11.91 45.92 21.33
N LYS A 500 -12.29 45.58 20.08
CA LYS A 500 -13.64 45.79 19.56
C LYS A 500 -14.51 44.54 19.80
N PRO A 501 -15.80 44.68 20.17
CA PRO A 501 -16.69 43.56 20.42
C PRO A 501 -17.23 42.96 19.11
N ILE A 502 -16.36 42.36 18.32
CA ILE A 502 -16.70 41.77 17.01
C ILE A 502 -17.12 40.32 17.19
N LYS A 503 -18.25 39.91 16.60
CA LYS A 503 -18.76 38.53 16.71
C LYS A 503 -18.87 37.82 15.37
N SER A 504 -19.01 38.57 14.28
CA SER A 504 -19.29 38.02 12.96
C SER A 504 -18.42 38.63 11.87
N LEU A 505 -17.83 37.77 11.04
CA LEU A 505 -16.97 38.16 9.92
C LEU A 505 -17.46 37.53 8.61
N LEU A 506 -17.38 38.31 7.54
CA LEU A 506 -17.56 37.86 6.16
C LEU A 506 -16.23 37.93 5.40
N ASP A 507 -15.77 36.79 4.91
CA ASP A 507 -14.61 36.64 4.04
C ASP A 507 -15.10 36.45 2.59
N LEU A 508 -14.77 37.39 1.71
CA LEU A 508 -15.20 37.44 0.30
C LEU A 508 -13.99 37.19 -0.61
N ASN A 509 -13.94 35.99 -1.18
CA ASN A 509 -12.79 35.36 -1.86
C ASN A 509 -11.99 34.44 -0.92
N ALA A 510 -12.69 33.49 -0.33
CA ALA A 510 -12.13 32.57 0.67
C ALA A 510 -11.11 31.58 0.11
N ASP A 511 -11.10 31.32 -1.21
CA ASP A 511 -10.23 30.34 -1.85
C ASP A 511 -10.28 28.98 -1.14
N THR A 512 -9.11 28.47 -0.72
CA THR A 512 -8.92 27.21 0.00
C THR A 512 -8.94 27.43 1.53
N GLY A 513 -9.34 28.62 1.99
CA GLY A 513 -9.89 28.85 3.31
C GLY A 513 -8.93 29.30 4.40
N ARG A 514 -7.63 29.56 4.12
CA ARG A 514 -6.65 29.83 5.20
C ARG A 514 -7.06 31.00 6.10
N PHE A 515 -7.49 32.11 5.51
CA PHE A 515 -7.91 33.29 6.27
C PHE A 515 -9.10 32.96 7.19
N ALA A 516 -10.12 32.27 6.67
CA ALA A 516 -11.29 31.86 7.46
C ALA A 516 -10.89 31.00 8.67
N PHE A 517 -9.95 30.07 8.53
CA PHE A 517 -9.45 29.26 9.65
C PHE A 517 -8.66 30.06 10.69
N GLU A 518 -7.81 30.98 10.24
CA GLU A 518 -7.07 31.88 11.14
C GLU A 518 -8.03 32.77 11.96
N MET A 519 -9.12 33.23 11.34
CA MET A 519 -10.14 34.04 11.99
C MET A 519 -11.05 33.21 12.92
N ALA A 520 -11.35 31.95 12.62
CA ALA A 520 -12.21 31.12 13.48
C ALA A 520 -11.69 30.97 14.93
N LEU A 521 -10.39 31.19 15.16
CA LEU A 521 -9.80 31.21 16.50
C LEU A 521 -10.35 32.32 17.41
N CYS A 522 -10.83 33.42 16.84
CA CYS A 522 -11.19 34.63 17.58
C CYS A 522 -12.65 35.07 17.38
N TYR A 523 -13.37 34.49 16.43
CA TYR A 523 -14.72 34.91 16.05
C TYR A 523 -15.72 33.76 16.15
N ASP A 524 -16.90 34.05 16.68
CA ASP A 524 -17.97 33.06 16.90
C ASP A 524 -18.67 32.65 15.59
N LYS A 525 -18.59 33.51 14.56
CA LYS A 525 -19.21 33.26 13.25
C LYS A 525 -18.34 33.81 12.12
N VAL A 526 -17.80 32.92 11.30
CA VAL A 526 -17.09 33.27 10.06
C VAL A 526 -17.88 32.74 8.88
N THR A 527 -18.33 33.60 7.98
CA THR A 527 -18.89 33.18 6.69
C THR A 527 -17.84 33.42 5.63
N ALA A 528 -17.46 32.38 4.90
CA ALA A 528 -16.40 32.41 3.91
C ALA A 528 -17.00 32.08 2.54
N ILE A 529 -16.93 33.03 1.61
CA ILE A 529 -17.56 32.95 0.29
C ILE A 529 -16.50 32.94 -0.78
N ASP A 530 -16.70 32.08 -1.76
CA ASP A 530 -15.95 32.07 -3.01
C ASP A 530 -16.91 31.90 -4.20
N PHE A 531 -16.50 32.37 -5.37
CA PHE A 531 -17.28 32.20 -6.59
C PHE A 531 -17.24 30.75 -7.11
N SER A 532 -16.10 30.06 -6.94
CA SER A 532 -15.85 28.75 -7.52
C SER A 532 -15.98 27.64 -6.46
N ALA A 533 -16.89 26.70 -6.70
CA ALA A 533 -17.05 25.52 -5.86
C ALA A 533 -15.76 24.66 -5.79
N ARG A 534 -14.88 24.75 -6.79
CA ARG A 534 -13.62 23.97 -6.84
C ARG A 534 -12.70 24.31 -5.66
N PHE A 535 -12.53 25.60 -5.35
CA PHE A 535 -11.69 26.06 -4.24
C PHE A 535 -12.36 25.84 -2.89
N ILE A 536 -13.65 26.16 -2.77
CA ILE A 536 -14.41 25.95 -1.53
C ILE A 536 -14.44 24.50 -1.10
N ARG A 537 -14.56 23.57 -2.05
CA ARG A 537 -14.55 22.13 -1.75
C ARG A 537 -13.32 21.74 -0.94
N ILE A 538 -12.16 22.30 -1.26
CA ILE A 538 -10.91 22.06 -0.52
C ILE A 538 -11.01 22.58 0.91
N ALA A 539 -11.55 23.80 1.11
CA ALA A 539 -11.72 24.36 2.44
C ALA A 539 -12.73 23.56 3.30
N ILE A 540 -13.81 23.07 2.69
CA ILE A 540 -14.80 22.17 3.32
C ILE A 540 -14.16 20.83 3.66
N GLN A 541 -13.42 20.23 2.72
CA GLN A 541 -12.70 18.98 2.95
C GLN A 541 -11.75 19.13 4.15
N LEU A 542 -10.97 20.20 4.16
CA LEU A 542 -10.07 20.53 5.26
C LEU A 542 -10.85 20.71 6.57
N GLN A 543 -12.00 21.38 6.55
CA GLN A 543 -12.88 21.56 7.71
C GLN A 543 -13.41 20.22 8.26
N GLU A 544 -13.89 19.33 7.39
CA GLU A 544 -14.50 18.05 7.77
C GLU A 544 -13.44 17.03 8.18
N GLN A 545 -12.45 16.80 7.33
CA GLN A 545 -11.45 15.74 7.46
C GLN A 545 -10.25 16.16 8.32
N GLY A 546 -9.99 17.46 8.45
CA GLY A 546 -8.82 17.97 9.18
C GLY A 546 -7.54 18.04 8.35
N PHE A 547 -7.56 17.53 7.11
CA PHE A 547 -6.45 17.57 6.17
C PHE A 547 -6.92 17.73 4.72
N MET A 548 -6.00 18.10 3.84
CA MET A 548 -6.19 18.15 2.38
C MET A 548 -4.90 17.79 1.67
N ARG A 549 -5.00 17.25 0.45
CA ARG A 549 -3.86 16.82 -0.36
C ARG A 549 -3.97 17.40 -1.76
N TYR A 550 -2.84 17.86 -2.31
CA TYR A 550 -2.80 18.41 -3.67
C TYR A 550 -1.44 18.15 -4.31
N VAL A 551 -1.42 18.17 -5.64
CA VAL A 551 -0.22 17.94 -6.45
C VAL A 551 0.23 19.28 -7.04
N MET A 552 1.40 19.75 -6.63
CA MET A 552 2.01 20.95 -7.20
C MET A 552 2.97 20.59 -8.31
N LYS A 553 2.77 21.17 -9.48
CA LYS A 553 3.70 20.99 -10.59
C LYS A 553 4.98 21.77 -10.32
N ASP A 554 6.13 21.12 -10.50
CA ASP A 554 7.46 21.73 -10.37
C ASP A 554 8.02 22.11 -11.75
N GLU A 555 8.73 21.18 -12.40
CA GLU A 555 9.29 21.36 -13.74
C GLU A 555 9.03 20.12 -14.62
N GLY A 556 8.55 20.32 -15.86
CA GLY A 556 8.22 19.22 -16.76
C GLY A 556 7.06 18.36 -16.22
N ASP A 557 7.31 17.06 -16.04
CA ASP A 557 6.36 16.12 -15.43
C ASP A 557 6.62 15.89 -13.93
N LEU A 558 7.63 16.56 -13.35
CA LEU A 558 7.93 16.48 -11.92
C LEU A 558 6.86 17.21 -11.11
N VAL A 559 6.46 16.58 -10.02
CA VAL A 559 5.42 17.10 -9.12
C VAL A 559 5.80 16.93 -7.65
N PHE A 560 5.32 17.84 -6.82
CA PHE A 560 5.35 17.71 -5.36
C PHE A 560 3.98 17.30 -4.84
N TYR A 561 3.94 16.18 -4.13
CA TYR A 561 2.77 15.77 -3.36
C TYR A 561 2.73 16.55 -2.04
N ARG A 562 1.70 17.38 -1.85
CA ARG A 562 1.51 18.19 -0.65
C ARG A 562 0.45 17.57 0.26
N ASP A 563 0.74 17.58 1.57
CA ASP A 563 -0.21 17.21 2.62
C ASP A 563 -0.31 18.37 3.63
N VAL A 564 -1.50 18.96 3.74
CA VAL A 564 -1.82 20.04 4.67
C VAL A 564 -2.75 19.47 5.74
N VAL A 565 -2.28 19.49 6.98
CA VAL A 565 -3.03 19.05 8.17
C VAL A 565 -3.26 20.28 9.05
N LEU A 566 -4.52 20.63 9.32
CA LEU A 566 -4.91 21.86 10.04
C LEU A 566 -4.15 22.06 11.35
N THR A 567 -4.01 21.00 12.14
CA THR A 567 -3.40 21.05 13.47
C THR A 567 -1.90 21.37 13.42
N HIS A 568 -1.21 21.11 12.30
CA HIS A 568 0.20 21.50 12.14
C HIS A 568 0.40 23.01 12.07
N PHE A 569 -0.66 23.77 11.74
CA PHE A 569 -0.65 25.23 11.73
C PHE A 569 -1.15 25.84 13.05
N GLY A 570 -1.44 25.00 14.07
CA GLY A 570 -2.14 25.44 15.28
C GLY A 570 -3.60 25.80 15.04
N LEU A 571 -4.17 25.35 13.90
CA LEU A 571 -5.53 25.63 13.48
C LEU A 571 -6.43 24.39 13.68
N GLY A 572 -7.74 24.58 13.57
CA GLY A 572 -8.74 23.51 13.69
C GLY A 572 -9.61 23.58 14.95
N LYS A 573 -9.23 24.39 15.94
CA LYS A 573 -10.14 24.78 17.04
C LYS A 573 -11.21 25.72 16.49
N ASN A 574 -12.46 25.53 16.90
CA ASN A 574 -13.62 26.33 16.46
C ASN A 574 -13.86 26.29 14.93
N LYS A 575 -13.34 25.29 14.22
CA LYS A 575 -13.52 25.18 12.78
C LYS A 575 -14.99 25.10 12.38
N GLU A 576 -15.84 24.57 13.25
CA GLU A 576 -17.30 24.53 13.15
C GLU A 576 -17.97 25.91 13.11
N ASN A 577 -17.29 26.97 13.53
CA ASN A 577 -17.79 28.35 13.44
C ASN A 577 -17.68 28.93 12.02
N ILE A 578 -17.00 28.20 11.11
CA ILE A 578 -16.84 28.61 9.71
C ILE A 578 -17.97 28.03 8.88
N THR A 579 -18.60 28.87 8.08
CA THR A 579 -19.58 28.48 7.07
C THR A 579 -19.05 28.83 5.70
N PHE A 580 -18.60 27.82 4.95
CA PHE A 580 -18.19 27.98 3.55
C PHE A 580 -19.40 27.96 2.62
N LYS A 581 -19.46 28.88 1.66
CA LYS A 581 -20.57 29.00 0.70
C LYS A 581 -20.11 29.46 -0.67
N GLN A 582 -20.57 28.80 -1.72
CA GLN A 582 -20.40 29.33 -3.07
C GLN A 582 -21.39 30.48 -3.32
N ASP A 583 -20.89 31.65 -3.68
CA ASP A 583 -21.72 32.79 -4.11
C ASP A 583 -20.93 33.80 -4.94
N ASN A 584 -21.64 34.68 -5.64
CA ASN A 584 -21.01 35.71 -6.47
C ASN A 584 -20.86 37.02 -5.70
N ALA A 585 -19.62 37.47 -5.48
CA ALA A 585 -19.35 38.74 -4.80
C ALA A 585 -19.94 39.97 -5.52
N GLN A 586 -20.12 39.91 -6.85
CA GLN A 586 -20.78 40.97 -7.64
C GLN A 586 -22.31 40.91 -7.56
N ASN A 587 -22.88 39.83 -7.04
CA ASN A 587 -24.32 39.61 -6.95
C ASN A 587 -24.68 38.81 -5.68
N LEU A 588 -24.21 39.29 -4.53
CA LEU A 588 -24.43 38.62 -3.26
C LEU A 588 -25.92 38.55 -2.94
N LYS A 589 -26.37 37.38 -2.50
CA LYS A 589 -27.74 37.17 -2.05
C LYS A 589 -28.07 38.08 -0.86
N PRO A 590 -29.30 38.59 -0.72
CA PRO A 590 -29.71 39.47 0.40
C PRO A 590 -29.60 38.84 1.80
N ILE A 591 -29.28 37.55 1.89
CA ILE A 591 -29.07 36.84 3.15
C ILE A 591 -27.76 37.25 3.86
N TYR A 592 -26.78 37.79 3.15
CA TYR A 592 -25.50 38.20 3.71
C TYR A 592 -25.57 39.62 4.29
N LYS A 593 -26.15 39.75 5.49
CA LYS A 593 -26.33 41.03 6.18
C LYS A 593 -25.99 40.93 7.66
N GLY A 594 -25.61 42.07 8.25
CA GLY A 594 -25.35 42.17 9.70
C GLY A 594 -24.01 41.59 10.15
N TYR A 595 -23.01 41.55 9.25
CA TYR A 595 -21.64 41.24 9.62
C TYR A 595 -20.96 42.47 10.22
N ASP A 596 -20.19 42.27 11.27
CA ASP A 596 -19.45 43.34 11.93
C ASP A 596 -18.20 43.75 11.14
N VAL A 597 -17.61 42.79 10.40
CA VAL A 597 -16.41 42.97 9.58
C VAL A 597 -16.60 42.24 8.25
N ILE A 598 -16.19 42.89 7.17
CA ILE A 598 -16.12 42.31 5.83
C ILE A 598 -14.68 42.46 5.35
N VAL A 599 -14.08 41.37 4.91
CA VAL A 599 -12.74 41.34 4.31
C VAL A 599 -12.87 40.77 2.90
N ALA A 600 -12.18 41.38 1.95
CA ALA A 600 -12.24 41.04 0.53
C ALA A 600 -10.82 40.83 -0.03
N PRO A 601 -10.11 39.76 0.37
CA PRO A 601 -8.74 39.49 -0.07
C PRO A 601 -8.69 39.23 -1.58
N ASN A 602 -7.77 39.87 -2.31
CA ASN A 602 -7.55 39.69 -3.76
C ASN A 602 -8.79 39.78 -4.67
N LEU A 603 -9.95 40.20 -4.13
CA LEU A 603 -11.22 40.08 -4.81
C LEU A 603 -11.24 40.86 -6.14
N LEU A 604 -10.57 42.02 -6.19
CA LEU A 604 -10.52 42.86 -7.39
C LEU A 604 -9.92 42.15 -8.62
N GLU A 605 -9.02 41.18 -8.41
CA GLU A 605 -8.39 40.41 -9.48
C GLU A 605 -9.35 39.35 -10.05
N GLU A 606 -10.33 38.94 -9.25
CA GLU A 606 -11.30 37.87 -9.55
C GLU A 606 -12.65 38.40 -10.10
N LEU A 607 -12.87 39.73 -10.09
CA LEU A 607 -14.11 40.33 -10.60
C LEU A 607 -14.08 40.48 -12.12
N ASN A 608 -15.13 40.00 -12.79
CA ASN A 608 -15.29 40.18 -14.24
C ASN A 608 -15.53 41.64 -14.67
N ASN A 609 -15.91 42.52 -13.74
CA ASN A 609 -16.19 43.94 -13.98
C ASN A 609 -16.06 44.72 -12.66
N PRO A 610 -14.83 44.94 -12.16
CA PRO A 610 -14.62 45.73 -10.96
C PRO A 610 -15.02 47.18 -11.27
N LYS A 611 -16.03 47.69 -10.56
CA LYS A 611 -16.54 49.06 -10.71
C LYS A 611 -16.10 49.95 -9.57
#